data_AF-A0A946YZR5-F1
#
_entry.id   AF-A0A946YZR5-F1
#
_cell.length_a   1.000
_cell.length_b   1.000
_cell.length_c   1.000
_cell.angle_alpha   90.00
_cell.angle_beta   90.00
_cell.angle_gamma   90.00
#
_symmetry.space_group_name_H-M   'P 1'
#
loop_
_entity.id
_entity.type
_entity.pdbx_description
1 polymer ?
#
loop_
_entity_poly.entity_id
_entity_poly.type
_entity_poly.pdbx_seq_one_letter_code
_entity_poly.pdbx_strand_id
1 'polypeptide(L)'
;MIEPLAVRRSDLEEYAVALGSVCAEVFDDAVSIIWKGSAYKPWDGPYDFLPGLSDLDVHVYRTAAVLNPWSARRRIFRELGSPPGNTPLQLMVLDVNRLPDPWSLFHGGYRVLEGDEPPVAATTPGEVRARDVRDLGGAAAQAESVAAGVIDRPDDQLWAYLVRTRWMFPSTLTRCATVAGLDPVGVWTMNRTSLLEAVAGVGELTPVRDAVLSYFEAALTAGAVPGNGLAAELALRAGHALLLEADAWFNRRTG
;
A
#
# COMPACT_ATOMS: atom_id res chain seq x y z
N MET A 1 2.78 -24.99 -15.56
CA MET A 1 2.93 -23.53 -15.52
C MET A 1 1.60 -22.98 -15.03
N ILE A 2 1.60 -22.25 -13.91
CA ILE A 2 0.39 -21.56 -13.44
C ILE A 2 0.31 -20.28 -14.27
N GLU A 3 -0.76 -20.10 -15.05
CA GLU A 3 -1.00 -18.82 -15.71
C GLU A 3 -1.17 -17.77 -14.61
N PRO A 4 -0.38 -16.68 -14.59
CA PRO A 4 -0.56 -15.63 -13.61
C PRO A 4 -1.99 -15.12 -13.68
N LEU A 5 -2.61 -14.85 -12.52
CA LEU A 5 -3.93 -14.23 -12.45
C LEU A 5 -3.90 -12.91 -13.23
N ALA A 6 -4.43 -12.93 -14.45
CA ALA A 6 -4.50 -11.76 -15.30
C ALA A 6 -5.58 -10.83 -14.76
N VAL A 7 -5.21 -9.95 -13.83
CA VAL A 7 -6.06 -8.85 -13.39
C VAL A 7 -5.86 -7.70 -14.36
N ARG A 8 -6.93 -7.23 -15.01
CA ARG A 8 -6.89 -6.00 -15.79
C ARG A 8 -7.22 -4.82 -14.89
N ARG A 9 -6.52 -3.71 -15.07
CA ARG A 9 -6.80 -2.46 -14.34
C ARG A 9 -8.24 -2.00 -14.53
N SER A 10 -8.78 -2.15 -15.74
CA SER A 10 -10.18 -1.80 -16.05
C SER A 10 -11.18 -2.60 -15.21
N ASP A 11 -10.90 -3.88 -14.93
CA ASP A 11 -11.79 -4.72 -14.10
C ASP A 11 -11.82 -4.21 -12.65
N LEU A 12 -10.66 -3.78 -12.13
CA LEU A 12 -10.59 -3.16 -10.80
C LEU A 12 -11.26 -1.79 -10.76
N GLU A 13 -11.17 -1.01 -11.85
CA GLU A 13 -11.85 0.28 -11.94
C GLU A 13 -13.37 0.13 -11.95
N GLU A 14 -13.91 -0.78 -12.77
CA GLU A 14 -15.33 -1.11 -12.78
C GLU A 14 -15.81 -1.59 -11.41
N TYR A 15 -15.04 -2.47 -10.76
CA TYR A 15 -15.35 -2.94 -9.42
C TYR A 15 -15.29 -1.81 -8.38
N ALA A 16 -14.29 -0.91 -8.46
CA ALA A 16 -14.15 0.21 -7.53
C ALA A 16 -15.32 1.20 -7.66
N VAL A 17 -15.80 1.48 -8.87
CA VAL A 17 -16.99 2.31 -9.09
C VAL A 17 -18.23 1.66 -8.48
N ALA A 18 -18.47 0.37 -8.76
CA ALA A 18 -19.60 -0.36 -8.16
C ALA A 18 -19.51 -0.41 -6.62
N LEU A 19 -18.30 -0.59 -6.09
CA LEU A 19 -18.01 -0.53 -4.65
C LEU A 19 -18.31 0.85 -4.05
N GLY A 20 -18.00 1.93 -4.76
CA GLY A 20 -18.35 3.29 -4.37
C GLY A 20 -19.86 3.45 -4.16
N SER A 21 -20.66 3.07 -5.15
CA SER A 21 -22.12 3.20 -5.09
C SER A 21 -22.74 2.33 -4.00
N VAL A 22 -22.31 1.07 -3.84
CA VAL A 22 -22.79 0.21 -2.75
C VAL A 22 -22.39 0.76 -1.38
N CYS A 23 -21.17 1.30 -1.25
CA CYS A 23 -20.76 1.96 -0.02
C CYS A 23 -21.66 3.17 0.29
N ALA A 24 -22.04 3.98 -0.70
CA ALA A 24 -22.95 5.11 -0.49
C ALA A 24 -24.35 4.66 -0.01
N GLU A 25 -24.85 3.53 -0.48
CA GLU A 25 -26.12 2.95 0.00
C GLU A 25 -26.03 2.35 1.41
N VAL A 26 -24.89 1.75 1.75
CA VAL A 26 -24.64 1.14 3.06
C VAL A 26 -24.31 2.20 4.12
N PHE A 27 -23.74 3.31 3.68
CA PHE A 27 -23.26 4.41 4.49
C PHE A 27 -23.92 5.71 4.02
N ASP A 28 -25.20 5.86 4.32
CA ASP A 28 -26.05 7.01 3.93
C ASP A 28 -25.57 8.37 4.47
N ASP A 29 -24.69 8.34 5.48
CA ASP A 29 -24.03 9.49 6.08
C ASP A 29 -22.59 9.73 5.56
N ALA A 30 -22.19 9.02 4.50
CA ALA A 30 -20.89 9.20 3.88
C ALA A 30 -20.78 10.60 3.25
N VAL A 31 -19.69 11.30 3.59
CA VAL A 31 -19.32 12.60 3.05
C VAL A 31 -18.48 12.44 1.78
N SER A 32 -17.61 11.42 1.76
CA SER A 32 -16.69 11.16 0.66
C SER A 32 -16.33 9.69 0.64
N ILE A 33 -16.31 9.09 -0.56
CA ILE A 33 -15.82 7.74 -0.79
C ILE A 33 -14.72 7.84 -1.84
N ILE A 34 -13.51 7.43 -1.48
CA ILE A 34 -12.34 7.54 -2.36
C ILE A 34 -11.70 6.18 -2.63
N TRP A 35 -11.13 6.04 -3.82
CA TRP A 35 -10.27 4.94 -4.24
C TRP A 35 -8.83 5.42 -4.36
N LYS A 36 -7.88 4.68 -3.78
CA LYS A 36 -6.46 5.07 -3.74
C LYS A 36 -5.53 3.87 -3.90
N GLY A 37 -4.24 4.10 -3.66
CA GLY A 37 -3.23 3.05 -3.63
C GLY A 37 -2.80 2.58 -5.01
N SER A 38 -2.12 1.44 -5.08
CA SER A 38 -1.57 0.90 -6.34
C SER A 38 -2.65 0.49 -7.34
N ALA A 39 -3.84 0.08 -6.88
CA ALA A 39 -4.93 -0.29 -7.78
C ALA A 39 -5.44 0.90 -8.60
N TYR A 40 -5.46 2.11 -8.02
CA TYR A 40 -5.91 3.34 -8.67
C TYR A 40 -4.90 3.89 -9.69
N LYS A 41 -3.61 3.90 -9.33
CA LYS A 41 -2.54 4.51 -10.11
C LYS A 41 -2.37 3.85 -11.49
N PRO A 42 -1.81 4.55 -12.51
CA PRO A 42 -1.44 3.94 -13.79
C PRO A 42 -0.48 2.76 -13.62
N TRP A 43 -0.62 1.73 -14.44
CA TRP A 43 0.25 0.55 -14.46
C TRP A 43 1.09 0.60 -15.73
N ASP A 44 2.28 1.20 -15.61
CA ASP A 44 3.21 1.40 -16.71
C ASP A 44 4.27 0.28 -16.74
N GLY A 45 4.39 -0.49 -15.66
CA GLY A 45 5.31 -1.60 -15.51
C GLY A 45 4.77 -2.75 -14.65
N PRO A 46 5.50 -3.88 -14.61
CA PRO A 46 5.04 -5.12 -13.98
C PRO A 46 4.92 -5.03 -12.45
N TYR A 47 5.56 -4.05 -11.83
CA TYR A 47 5.56 -3.90 -10.38
C TYR A 47 4.48 -2.96 -9.86
N ASP A 48 3.84 -2.16 -10.72
CA ASP A 48 2.85 -1.14 -10.32
C ASP A 48 1.66 -1.74 -9.58
N PHE A 49 1.32 -2.98 -9.92
CA PHE A 49 0.34 -3.78 -9.20
C PHE A 49 0.81 -5.23 -9.12
N LEU A 50 0.80 -5.79 -7.91
CA LEU A 50 1.23 -7.16 -7.63
C LEU A 50 -0.02 -8.01 -7.37
N PRO A 51 -0.47 -8.87 -8.31
CA PRO A 51 -1.66 -9.70 -8.11
C PRO A 51 -1.59 -10.50 -6.81
N GLY A 52 -2.70 -10.59 -6.07
CA GLY A 52 -2.78 -11.28 -4.78
C GLY A 52 -2.11 -10.58 -3.59
N LEU A 53 -1.27 -9.56 -3.83
CA LEU A 53 -0.63 -8.77 -2.78
C LEU A 53 -1.13 -7.33 -2.76
N SER A 54 -1.11 -6.62 -3.87
CA SER A 54 -1.64 -5.25 -3.95
C SER A 54 -3.14 -5.26 -3.70
N ASP A 55 -3.59 -4.37 -2.83
CA ASP A 55 -4.99 -4.20 -2.44
C ASP A 55 -5.73 -3.21 -3.33
N LEU A 56 -7.05 -3.37 -3.33
CA LEU A 56 -7.99 -2.33 -3.68
C LEU A 56 -8.30 -1.55 -2.38
N ASP A 57 -7.77 -0.34 -2.29
CA ASP A 57 -7.93 0.54 -1.13
C ASP A 57 -9.10 1.51 -1.32
N VAL A 58 -10.17 1.34 -0.56
CA VAL A 58 -11.29 2.30 -0.49
C VAL A 58 -11.42 2.87 0.91
N HIS A 59 -11.52 4.19 0.99
CA HIS A 59 -11.87 4.88 2.24
C HIS A 59 -13.26 5.48 2.13
N VAL A 60 -14.05 5.34 3.19
CA VAL A 60 -15.36 5.94 3.38
C VAL A 60 -15.25 6.92 4.54
N TYR A 61 -15.37 8.21 4.24
CA TYR A 61 -15.42 9.29 5.22
C TYR A 61 -16.86 9.56 5.59
N ARG A 62 -17.18 9.58 6.88
CA ARG A 62 -18.56 9.71 7.37
C ARG A 62 -18.68 10.54 8.63
N THR A 63 -19.86 11.09 8.86
CA THR A 63 -20.14 11.97 10.01
C THR A 63 -20.58 11.22 11.27
N ALA A 64 -21.19 10.04 11.14
CA ALA A 64 -21.59 9.24 12.28
C ALA A 64 -20.45 8.38 12.82
N ALA A 65 -20.50 8.11 14.13
CA ALA A 65 -19.57 7.23 14.80
C ALA A 65 -19.65 5.80 14.22
N VAL A 66 -18.51 5.14 14.09
CA VAL A 66 -18.42 3.76 13.56
C VAL A 66 -19.00 2.77 14.57
N LEU A 67 -20.28 2.43 14.45
CA LEU A 67 -20.95 1.54 15.41
C LEU A 67 -20.71 0.05 15.12
N ASN A 68 -20.52 -0.37 13.87
CA ASN A 68 -20.12 -1.74 13.53
C ASN A 68 -19.65 -1.87 12.05
N PRO A 69 -18.35 -1.90 11.75
CA PRO A 69 -17.87 -2.02 10.37
C PRO A 69 -18.09 -3.43 9.79
N TRP A 70 -18.31 -4.45 10.63
CA TRP A 70 -18.39 -5.84 10.17
C TRP A 70 -19.70 -6.18 9.46
N SER A 71 -20.83 -5.69 9.95
CA SER A 71 -22.14 -5.91 9.30
C SER A 71 -22.18 -5.22 7.94
N ALA A 72 -21.69 -3.99 7.86
CA ALA A 72 -21.58 -3.24 6.62
C ALA A 72 -20.67 -3.95 5.62
N ARG A 73 -19.46 -4.36 6.04
CA ARG A 73 -18.53 -5.11 5.17
C ARG A 73 -19.14 -6.42 4.66
N ARG A 74 -19.89 -7.15 5.49
CA ARG A 74 -20.60 -8.37 5.07
C ARG A 74 -21.70 -8.08 4.05
N ARG A 75 -22.42 -6.97 4.18
CA ARG A 75 -23.44 -6.55 3.21
C ARG A 75 -22.78 -6.22 1.86
N ILE A 76 -21.74 -5.40 1.87
CA ILE A 76 -20.97 -5.03 0.67
C ILE A 76 -20.45 -6.28 -0.06
N PHE A 77 -19.80 -7.20 0.65
CA PHE A 77 -19.30 -8.44 0.04
C PHE A 77 -20.41 -9.36 -0.49
N ARG A 78 -21.60 -9.36 0.13
CA ARG A 78 -22.73 -10.14 -0.37
C ARG A 78 -23.25 -9.58 -1.69
N GLU A 79 -23.27 -8.26 -1.82
CA GLU A 79 -23.81 -7.57 -2.99
C GLU A 79 -22.82 -7.58 -4.17
N LEU A 80 -21.52 -7.37 -3.93
CA LEU A 80 -20.52 -7.27 -5.00
C LEU A 80 -19.66 -8.51 -5.20
N GLY A 81 -19.64 -9.43 -4.23
CA GLY A 81 -18.68 -10.53 -4.23
C GLY A 81 -17.24 -10.06 -4.02
N SER A 82 -16.28 -10.91 -4.38
CA SER A 82 -14.85 -10.63 -4.26
C SER A 82 -14.34 -9.76 -5.42
N PRO A 83 -13.34 -8.90 -5.19
CA PRO A 83 -12.68 -8.18 -6.28
C PRO A 83 -12.04 -9.13 -7.32
N PRO A 84 -11.87 -8.66 -8.58
CA PRO A 84 -11.22 -9.41 -9.65
C PRO A 84 -9.84 -9.99 -9.27
N GLY A 85 -9.60 -11.22 -9.74
CA GLY A 85 -8.35 -11.97 -9.57
C GLY A 85 -7.86 -12.10 -8.12
N ASN A 86 -8.78 -12.29 -7.18
CA ASN A 86 -8.48 -12.42 -5.75
C ASN A 86 -7.73 -11.22 -5.16
N THR A 87 -7.93 -10.03 -5.73
CA THR A 87 -7.35 -8.79 -5.21
C THR A 87 -7.87 -8.55 -3.79
N PRO A 88 -7.00 -8.40 -2.77
CA PRO A 88 -7.42 -8.07 -1.43
C PRO A 88 -8.20 -6.74 -1.38
N LEU A 89 -9.33 -6.71 -0.67
CA LEU A 89 -10.09 -5.48 -0.43
C LEU A 89 -9.76 -4.89 0.95
N GLN A 90 -9.18 -3.69 0.95
CA GLN A 90 -9.02 -2.86 2.15
C GLN A 90 -10.07 -1.75 2.13
N LEU A 91 -11.14 -1.97 2.88
CA LEU A 91 -12.20 -0.98 3.09
C LEU A 91 -12.02 -0.33 4.46
N MET A 92 -11.75 0.97 4.48
CA MET A 92 -11.57 1.75 5.71
C MET A 92 -12.73 2.71 5.90
N VAL A 93 -13.39 2.61 7.06
CA VAL A 93 -14.50 3.51 7.42
C VAL A 93 -13.99 4.48 8.48
N LEU A 94 -13.99 5.77 8.14
CA LEU A 94 -13.33 6.84 8.88
C LEU A 94 -14.38 7.86 9.37
N ASP A 95 -14.35 8.14 10.67
CA ASP A 95 -15.14 9.22 11.28
C ASP A 95 -14.41 10.55 11.07
N VAL A 96 -15.03 11.47 10.31
CA VAL A 96 -14.44 12.77 9.96
C VAL A 96 -14.16 13.64 11.18
N ASN A 97 -14.85 13.40 12.30
CA ASN A 97 -14.64 14.13 13.55
C ASN A 97 -13.53 13.52 14.42
N ARG A 98 -13.00 12.36 14.04
CA ARG A 98 -12.00 11.59 14.79
C ARG A 98 -10.95 10.99 13.87
N LEU A 99 -10.56 11.75 12.84
CA LEU A 99 -9.53 11.28 11.93
C LEU A 99 -8.21 11.08 12.69
N PRO A 100 -7.54 9.93 12.50
CA PRO A 100 -6.22 9.71 13.06
C PRO A 100 -5.23 10.75 12.50
N ASP A 101 -4.50 11.38 13.41
CA ASP A 101 -3.51 12.41 13.13
C ASP A 101 -2.25 11.83 12.44
N PRO A 102 -1.63 12.56 11.50
CA PRO A 102 -2.22 13.01 10.25
C PRO A 102 -2.10 11.90 9.21
N TRP A 103 -3.20 11.46 8.61
CA TRP A 103 -3.15 10.64 7.40
C TRP A 103 -2.84 11.53 6.20
N SER A 104 -1.66 11.36 5.58
CA SER A 104 -1.34 12.08 4.35
C SER A 104 -2.20 11.53 3.21
N LEU A 105 -3.22 12.29 2.84
CA LEU A 105 -3.79 12.19 1.51
C LEU A 105 -3.21 13.32 0.67
N PHE A 106 -2.68 12.95 -0.48
CA PHE A 106 -2.21 13.90 -1.47
C PHE A 106 -3.26 13.98 -2.58
N HIS A 107 -3.69 15.18 -2.93
CA HIS A 107 -4.50 15.39 -4.13
C HIS A 107 -3.80 14.77 -5.34
N GLY A 108 -4.55 14.07 -6.19
CA GLY A 108 -4.01 13.28 -7.31
C GLY A 108 -3.53 11.87 -6.94
N GLY A 109 -3.45 11.53 -5.65
CA GLY A 109 -3.14 10.18 -5.16
C GLY A 109 -4.38 9.28 -4.95
N TYR A 110 -5.57 9.80 -5.27
CA TYR A 110 -6.85 9.11 -5.14
C TYR A 110 -7.86 9.65 -6.16
N ARG A 111 -8.95 8.91 -6.34
CA ARG A 111 -10.15 9.33 -7.06
C ARG A 111 -11.34 9.35 -6.10
N VAL A 112 -12.12 10.42 -6.13
CA VAL A 112 -13.45 10.44 -5.50
C VAL A 112 -14.39 9.59 -6.34
N LEU A 113 -14.96 8.56 -5.72
CA LEU A 113 -15.97 7.67 -6.30
C LEU A 113 -17.37 8.24 -6.09
N GLU A 114 -17.65 8.75 -4.89
CA GLU A 114 -18.94 9.33 -4.48
C GLU A 114 -18.71 10.44 -3.45
N GLY A 115 -19.60 11.44 -3.43
CA GLY A 115 -19.55 12.57 -2.49
C GLY A 115 -18.56 13.67 -2.88
N ASP A 116 -18.13 14.46 -1.89
CA ASP A 116 -17.22 15.59 -2.06
C ASP A 116 -15.74 15.17 -1.89
N GLU A 117 -14.81 16.12 -2.05
CA GLU A 117 -13.41 15.93 -1.64
C GLU A 117 -13.32 15.50 -0.16
N PRO A 118 -12.45 14.55 0.19
CA PRO A 118 -12.35 14.07 1.56
C PRO A 118 -11.95 15.22 2.49
N PRO A 119 -12.55 15.33 3.69
CA PRO A 119 -12.31 16.43 4.62
C PRO A 119 -11.01 16.21 5.42
N VAL A 120 -9.90 16.03 4.70
CA VAL A 120 -8.56 15.83 5.26
C VAL A 120 -7.78 17.14 5.20
N ALA A 121 -7.08 17.45 6.29
CA ALA A 121 -6.18 18.58 6.29
C ALA A 121 -5.06 18.37 5.26
N ALA A 122 -4.76 19.41 4.48
CA ALA A 122 -3.62 19.39 3.58
C ALA A 122 -2.34 19.18 4.40
N THR A 123 -1.62 18.08 4.13
CA THR A 123 -0.32 17.84 4.77
C THR A 123 0.74 18.63 4.02
N THR A 124 1.54 19.40 4.75
CA THR A 124 2.66 20.15 4.16
C THR A 124 3.81 19.20 3.81
N PRO A 125 4.62 19.50 2.78
CA PRO A 125 5.82 18.72 2.47
C PRO A 125 6.78 18.52 3.66
N GLY A 126 6.87 19.50 4.56
CA GLY A 126 7.68 19.41 5.78
C GLY A 126 7.18 18.35 6.76
N GLU A 127 5.87 18.28 7.00
CA GLU A 127 5.25 17.28 7.87
C GLU A 127 5.39 15.87 7.31
N VAL A 128 5.31 15.72 5.98
CA VAL A 128 5.54 14.43 5.31
C VAL A 128 6.98 13.97 5.56
N ARG A 129 7.97 14.82 5.27
CA ARG A 129 9.38 14.48 5.48
C ARG A 129 9.69 14.19 6.95
N ALA A 130 9.15 14.97 7.89
CA ALA A 130 9.36 14.74 9.32
C ALA A 130 8.86 13.35 9.76
N ARG A 131 7.71 12.93 9.23
CA ARG A 131 7.19 11.57 9.43
C ARG A 131 8.05 10.52 8.74
N ASP A 132 8.47 10.75 7.50
CA ASP A 132 9.27 9.78 6.76
C ASP A 132 10.65 9.57 7.41
N VAL A 133 11.26 10.63 7.96
CA VAL A 133 12.45 10.56 8.83
C VAL A 133 12.19 9.71 10.08
N ARG A 134 11.10 9.97 10.80
CA ARG A 134 10.75 9.21 12.01
C ARG A 134 10.51 7.74 11.69
N ASP A 135 9.77 7.44 10.63
CA ASP A 135 9.45 6.08 10.23
C ASP A 135 10.71 5.32 9.76
N LEU A 136 11.62 5.98 9.02
CA LEU A 136 12.90 5.39 8.62
C LEU A 136 13.85 5.15 9.79
N GLY A 137 13.82 6.00 10.82
CA GLY A 137 14.54 5.74 12.08
C GLY A 137 14.09 4.46 12.80
N GLY A 138 12.95 3.89 12.43
CA GLY A 138 12.46 2.59 12.90
C GLY A 138 12.76 1.41 11.97
N ALA A 139 13.47 1.60 10.87
CA ALA A 139 13.66 0.58 9.83
C ALA A 139 14.39 -0.68 10.35
N ALA A 140 15.44 -0.53 11.17
CA ALA A 140 16.12 -1.67 11.80
C ALA A 140 15.18 -2.50 12.69
N ALA A 141 14.39 -1.86 13.57
CA ALA A 141 13.44 -2.55 14.43
C ALA A 141 12.33 -3.25 13.61
N GLN A 142 11.92 -2.65 12.50
CA GLN A 142 11.00 -3.28 11.56
C GLN A 142 11.61 -4.51 10.88
N ALA A 143 12.89 -4.46 10.48
CA ALA A 143 13.60 -5.59 9.92
C ALA A 143 13.65 -6.75 10.93
N GLU A 144 14.05 -6.48 12.17
CA GLU A 144 14.06 -7.48 13.25
C GLU A 144 12.67 -8.10 13.47
N SER A 145 11.61 -7.28 13.44
CA SER A 145 10.24 -7.77 13.55
C SER A 145 9.85 -8.71 12.41
N VAL A 146 10.25 -8.40 11.17
CA VAL A 146 10.04 -9.25 10.00
C VAL A 146 10.77 -10.58 10.15
N ALA A 147 12.04 -10.55 10.53
CA ALA A 147 12.84 -11.76 10.74
C ALA A 147 12.22 -12.66 11.83
N ALA A 148 11.90 -12.10 13.00
CA ALA A 148 11.25 -12.82 14.08
C ALA A 148 9.86 -13.35 13.68
N GLY A 149 9.16 -12.65 12.78
CA GLY A 149 7.85 -13.04 12.28
C GLY A 149 7.86 -14.18 11.25
N VAL A 150 9.02 -14.64 10.79
CA VAL A 150 9.14 -15.74 9.82
C VAL A 150 9.53 -17.06 10.49
N ILE A 151 10.26 -17.00 11.61
CA ILE A 151 10.78 -18.17 12.32
C ILE A 151 9.63 -19.12 12.71
N ASP A 152 9.82 -20.41 12.43
CA ASP A 152 8.93 -21.52 12.78
C ASP A 152 7.48 -21.39 12.27
N ARG A 153 7.25 -20.59 11.23
CA ARG A 153 5.92 -20.46 10.62
C ARG A 153 5.70 -21.46 9.48
N PRO A 154 4.57 -22.19 9.47
CA PRO A 154 4.17 -22.97 8.31
C PRO A 154 3.79 -22.07 7.13
N ASP A 155 3.74 -22.66 5.93
CA ASP A 155 3.53 -21.99 4.65
C ASP A 155 2.32 -21.04 4.60
N ASP A 156 1.17 -21.47 5.13
CA ASP A 156 -0.06 -20.69 5.16
C ASP A 156 0.07 -19.44 6.05
N GLN A 157 0.80 -19.56 7.15
CA GLN A 157 1.10 -18.45 8.05
C GLN A 157 2.16 -17.50 7.49
N LEU A 158 3.09 -17.98 6.66
CA LEU A 158 4.05 -17.14 5.94
C LEU A 158 3.33 -16.25 4.92
N TRP A 159 2.41 -16.83 4.14
CA TRP A 159 1.58 -16.06 3.21
C TRP A 159 0.75 -15.00 3.94
N ALA A 160 0.03 -15.39 4.99
CA ALA A 160 -0.75 -14.45 5.80
C ALA A 160 0.13 -13.33 6.40
N TYR A 161 1.36 -13.66 6.78
CA TYR A 161 2.31 -12.68 7.30
C TYR A 161 2.78 -11.70 6.22
N LEU A 162 3.17 -12.19 5.05
CA LEU A 162 3.52 -11.35 3.90
C LEU A 162 2.38 -10.39 3.54
N VAL A 163 1.15 -10.91 3.46
CA VAL A 163 -0.05 -10.11 3.23
C VAL A 163 -0.18 -9.01 4.30
N ARG A 164 0.09 -9.30 5.57
CA ARG A 164 -0.01 -8.30 6.66
C ARG A 164 1.11 -7.25 6.64
N THR A 165 2.30 -7.59 6.16
CA THR A 165 3.47 -6.70 6.19
C THR A 165 3.74 -5.99 4.86
N ARG A 166 3.13 -6.43 3.75
CA ARG A 166 3.38 -5.92 2.38
C ARG A 166 3.40 -4.41 2.22
N TRP A 167 2.64 -3.65 3.01
CA TRP A 167 2.51 -2.20 2.85
C TRP A 167 3.80 -1.46 3.25
N MET A 168 4.61 -2.07 4.12
CA MET A 168 5.83 -1.45 4.63
C MET A 168 6.95 -1.42 3.58
N PHE A 169 7.12 -2.49 2.80
CA PHE A 169 8.28 -2.63 1.91
C PHE A 169 8.27 -1.61 0.75
N PRO A 170 7.20 -1.48 -0.06
CA PRO A 170 7.19 -0.51 -1.16
C PRO A 170 7.25 0.94 -0.65
N SER A 171 6.64 1.21 0.51
CA SER A 171 6.63 2.56 1.08
C SER A 171 8.01 2.97 1.62
N THR A 172 8.90 2.03 1.95
CA THR A 172 10.30 2.33 2.34
C THR A 172 11.04 3.10 1.25
N LEU A 173 10.93 2.71 -0.03
CA LEU A 173 11.61 3.46 -1.11
C LEU A 173 11.05 4.89 -1.23
N THR A 174 9.72 5.04 -1.14
CA THR A 174 9.07 6.36 -1.18
C THR A 174 9.58 7.26 -0.04
N ARG A 175 9.66 6.73 1.18
CA ARG A 175 10.21 7.46 2.33
C ARG A 175 11.66 7.87 2.09
N CYS A 176 12.50 6.95 1.63
CA CYS A 176 13.90 7.27 1.30
C CYS A 176 13.98 8.38 0.24
N ALA A 177 13.14 8.35 -0.79
CA ALA A 177 13.07 9.41 -1.80
C ALA A 177 12.73 10.79 -1.19
N THR A 178 11.75 10.85 -0.29
CA THR A 178 11.34 12.12 0.35
C THR A 178 12.48 12.71 1.20
N VAL A 179 13.19 11.85 1.95
CA VAL A 179 14.31 12.22 2.82
C VAL A 179 15.57 12.54 1.99
N ALA A 180 15.71 11.95 0.81
CA ALA A 180 16.72 12.30 -0.18
C ALA A 180 16.48 13.68 -0.82
N GLY A 181 15.33 14.31 -0.58
CA GLY A 181 15.02 15.68 -1.00
C GLY A 181 14.03 15.78 -2.16
N LEU A 182 13.47 14.66 -2.62
CA LEU A 182 12.43 14.69 -3.65
C LEU A 182 11.15 15.34 -3.10
N ASP A 183 10.33 15.86 -4.02
CA ASP A 183 9.04 16.44 -3.66
C ASP A 183 8.12 15.36 -3.06
N PRO A 184 7.70 15.49 -1.77
CA PRO A 184 6.92 14.47 -1.11
C PRO A 184 5.57 14.22 -1.78
N VAL A 185 4.91 15.25 -2.29
CA VAL A 185 3.61 15.10 -2.97
C VAL A 185 3.79 14.30 -4.26
N GLY A 186 4.78 14.66 -5.07
CA GLY A 186 5.13 13.93 -6.29
C GLY A 186 5.41 12.45 -6.02
N VAL A 187 6.36 12.12 -5.14
CA VAL A 187 6.77 10.72 -4.95
C VAL A 187 5.70 9.83 -4.33
N TRP A 188 4.85 10.36 -3.45
CA TRP A 188 3.74 9.60 -2.87
C TRP A 188 2.57 9.39 -3.85
N THR A 189 2.44 10.24 -4.88
CA THR A 189 1.41 10.09 -5.93
C THR A 189 1.88 9.23 -7.11
N MET A 190 3.19 9.09 -7.33
CA MET A 190 3.79 8.23 -8.38
C MET A 190 3.38 6.75 -8.25
N ASN A 191 3.27 6.06 -9.39
CA ASN A 191 3.30 4.60 -9.42
C ASN A 191 4.73 4.08 -9.15
N ARG A 192 4.90 2.76 -9.02
CA ARG A 192 6.18 2.16 -8.64
C ARG A 192 7.20 2.30 -9.77
N THR A 193 6.78 2.18 -11.02
CA THR A 193 7.64 2.37 -12.20
C THR A 193 8.24 3.76 -12.22
N SER A 194 7.43 4.82 -12.17
CA SER A 194 7.91 6.20 -12.12
C SER A 194 8.74 6.49 -10.87
N LEU A 195 8.40 5.90 -9.72
CA LEU A 195 9.19 6.05 -8.49
C LEU A 195 10.59 5.43 -8.65
N LEU A 196 10.68 4.23 -9.21
CA LEU A 196 11.95 3.53 -9.47
C LEU A 196 12.85 4.33 -10.43
N GLU A 197 12.27 4.96 -11.45
CA GLU A 197 12.97 5.86 -12.36
C GLU A 197 13.44 7.14 -11.66
N ALA A 198 12.57 7.76 -10.85
CA ALA A 198 12.91 8.99 -10.12
C ALA A 198 14.07 8.76 -9.14
N VAL A 199 14.07 7.64 -8.40
CA VAL A 199 15.17 7.31 -7.47
C VAL A 199 16.44 6.88 -8.19
N ALA A 200 16.37 6.39 -9.44
CA ALA A 200 17.56 6.09 -10.22
C ALA A 200 18.38 7.35 -10.53
N GLY A 201 17.74 8.52 -10.58
CA GLY A 201 18.41 9.82 -10.67
C GLY A 201 19.12 10.26 -9.39
N VAL A 202 18.90 9.56 -8.26
CA VAL A 202 19.48 9.84 -6.95
C VAL A 202 20.48 8.74 -6.62
N GLY A 203 21.72 8.90 -7.07
CA GLY A 203 22.72 7.82 -7.05
C GLY A 203 22.91 7.13 -5.69
N GLU A 204 22.80 7.87 -4.57
CA GLU A 204 22.89 7.31 -3.21
C GLU A 204 21.77 6.32 -2.83
N LEU A 205 20.62 6.35 -3.54
CA LEU A 205 19.50 5.43 -3.33
C LEU A 205 19.59 4.14 -4.15
N THR A 206 20.63 3.97 -4.97
CA THR A 206 20.81 2.78 -5.82
C THR A 206 20.69 1.46 -5.02
N PRO A 207 21.35 1.28 -3.86
CA PRO A 207 21.22 0.03 -3.09
C PRO A 207 19.80 -0.24 -2.60
N VAL A 208 19.10 0.80 -2.13
CA VAL A 208 17.70 0.71 -1.66
C VAL A 208 16.77 0.37 -2.83
N ARG A 209 16.99 1.00 -3.99
CA ARG A 209 16.23 0.72 -5.22
C ARG A 209 16.40 -0.73 -5.65
N ASP A 210 17.63 -1.23 -5.68
CA ASP A 210 17.92 -2.59 -6.13
C ASP A 210 17.32 -3.63 -5.15
N ALA A 211 17.38 -3.35 -3.84
CA ALA A 211 16.73 -4.18 -2.82
C ALA A 211 15.20 -4.21 -2.96
N VAL A 212 14.55 -3.09 -3.30
CA VAL A 212 13.08 -3.09 -3.51
C VAL A 212 12.70 -3.82 -4.80
N LEU A 213 13.54 -3.78 -5.84
CA LEU A 213 13.34 -4.58 -7.05
C LEU A 213 13.38 -6.08 -6.74
N SER A 214 14.36 -6.53 -5.95
CA SER A 214 14.42 -7.92 -5.48
C SER A 214 13.16 -8.29 -4.67
N TYR A 215 12.65 -7.39 -3.84
CA TYR A 215 11.38 -7.59 -3.15
C TYR A 215 10.22 -7.75 -4.14
N PHE A 216 10.10 -6.87 -5.14
CA PHE A 216 9.01 -6.93 -6.11
C PHE A 216 9.04 -8.21 -6.96
N GLU A 217 10.21 -8.67 -7.39
CA GLU A 217 10.36 -9.92 -8.13
C GLU A 217 9.90 -11.14 -7.31
N ALA A 218 10.34 -11.22 -6.05
CA ALA A 218 9.91 -12.27 -5.14
C ALA A 218 8.42 -12.17 -4.81
N ALA A 219 7.90 -10.96 -4.61
CA ALA A 219 6.50 -10.69 -4.33
C ALA A 219 5.58 -11.02 -5.51
N LEU A 220 5.99 -10.76 -6.75
CA LEU A 220 5.27 -11.21 -7.96
C LEU A 220 5.14 -12.73 -7.99
N THR A 221 6.24 -13.43 -7.67
CA THR A 221 6.25 -14.89 -7.64
C THR A 221 5.30 -15.42 -6.55
N ALA A 222 5.32 -14.81 -5.36
CA ALA A 222 4.42 -15.17 -4.26
C ALA A 222 2.95 -14.90 -4.61
N GLY A 223 2.67 -13.76 -5.24
CA GLY A 223 1.33 -13.37 -5.67
C GLY A 223 0.73 -14.23 -6.78
N ALA A 224 1.57 -14.76 -7.67
CA ALA A 224 1.14 -15.69 -8.73
C ALA A 224 0.72 -17.06 -8.19
N VAL A 225 1.19 -17.45 -6.99
CA VAL A 225 0.83 -18.72 -6.34
C VAL A 225 0.48 -18.46 -4.86
N PRO A 226 -0.69 -17.86 -4.57
CA PRO A 226 -1.10 -17.59 -3.20
C PRO A 226 -1.08 -18.86 -2.34
N GLY A 227 -0.48 -18.76 -1.15
CA GLY A 227 -0.29 -19.89 -0.24
C GLY A 227 1.00 -20.69 -0.46
N ASN A 228 1.83 -20.34 -1.46
CA ASN A 228 3.18 -20.90 -1.58
C ASN A 228 4.11 -20.31 -0.50
N GLY A 229 4.37 -21.08 0.56
CA GLY A 229 5.19 -20.64 1.70
C GLY A 229 6.61 -20.27 1.31
N LEU A 230 7.25 -21.04 0.42
CA LEU A 230 8.61 -20.74 -0.06
C LEU A 230 8.67 -19.40 -0.80
N ALA A 231 7.71 -19.15 -1.70
CA ALA A 231 7.66 -17.88 -2.42
C ALA A 231 7.38 -16.70 -1.46
N ALA A 232 6.50 -16.90 -0.48
CA ALA A 232 6.24 -15.90 0.56
C ALA A 232 7.47 -15.63 1.43
N GLU A 233 8.21 -16.66 1.82
CA GLU A 233 9.46 -16.55 2.57
C GLU A 233 10.52 -15.77 1.81
N LEU A 234 10.71 -16.05 0.51
CA LEU A 234 11.65 -15.32 -0.34
C LEU A 234 11.28 -13.82 -0.42
N ALA A 235 9.99 -13.50 -0.58
CA ALA A 235 9.53 -12.12 -0.57
C ALA A 235 9.77 -11.43 0.79
N LEU A 236 9.54 -12.14 1.91
CA LEU A 236 9.80 -11.62 3.25
C LEU A 236 11.30 -11.39 3.51
N ARG A 237 12.17 -12.30 3.06
CA ARG A 237 13.63 -12.15 3.14
C ARG A 237 14.13 -10.97 2.31
N ALA A 238 13.59 -10.78 1.09
CA ALA A 238 13.92 -9.62 0.26
C ALA A 238 13.41 -8.31 0.90
N GLY A 239 12.20 -8.32 1.48
CA GLY A 239 11.65 -7.19 2.23
C GLY A 239 12.48 -6.85 3.48
N HIS A 240 12.99 -7.85 4.19
CA HIS A 240 13.94 -7.68 5.28
C HIS A 240 15.24 -7.02 4.82
N ALA A 241 15.85 -7.51 3.73
CA ALA A 241 17.06 -6.93 3.17
C ALA A 241 16.85 -5.46 2.76
N LEU A 242 15.71 -5.13 2.15
CA LEU A 242 15.33 -3.76 1.83
C LEU A 242 15.30 -2.85 3.07
N LEU A 243 14.74 -3.31 4.18
CA LEU A 243 14.69 -2.52 5.41
C LEU A 243 16.10 -2.27 5.98
N LEU A 244 16.99 -3.26 5.92
CA LEU A 244 18.39 -3.09 6.32
C LEU A 244 19.15 -2.11 5.42
N GLU A 245 18.95 -2.17 4.10
CA GLU A 245 19.58 -1.22 3.17
C GLU A 245 19.06 0.21 3.39
N ALA A 246 17.76 0.37 3.65
CA ALA A 246 17.16 1.65 3.97
C ALA A 246 17.69 2.22 5.29
N ASP A 247 17.82 1.40 6.32
CA ASP A 247 18.43 1.78 7.61
C ASP A 247 19.89 2.22 7.43
N ALA A 248 20.69 1.41 6.75
CA ALA A 248 22.10 1.71 6.49
C ALA A 248 22.27 3.01 5.69
N TRP A 249 21.41 3.24 4.68
CA TRP A 249 21.38 4.50 3.95
C TRP A 249 20.99 5.68 4.84
N PHE A 250 19.94 5.54 5.64
CA PHE A 250 19.43 6.60 6.51
C PHE A 250 20.47 7.02 7.56
N ASN A 251 21.17 6.05 8.16
CA ASN A 251 22.22 6.30 9.13
C ASN A 251 23.44 7.03 8.51
N ARG A 252 23.84 6.68 7.29
CA ARG A 252 24.92 7.41 6.57
C ARG A 252 24.56 8.87 6.26
N ARG A 253 23.27 9.18 6.11
CA ARG A 253 22.80 10.52 5.79
C ARG A 253 22.64 11.41 7.02
N THR A 254 22.38 10.81 8.18
CA THR A 254 22.01 11.54 9.41
C THR A 254 23.11 11.55 10.48
N GLY A 255 24.08 10.65 10.41
CA GLY A 255 25.29 10.63 11.24
C GLY A 255 26.45 11.42 10.64
#